data_AF-A0A848GSU3-F1
#
_entry.id   AF-A0A848GSU3-F1
#
_cell.length_a   1.000
_cell.length_b   1.000
_cell.length_c   1.000
_cell.angle_alpha   90.00
_cell.angle_beta   90.00
_cell.angle_gamma   90.00
#
_symmetry.space_group_name_H-M   'P 1'
#
loop_
_entity.id
_entity.type
_entity.pdbx_description
1 polymer ?
#
loop_
_entity_poly.entity_id
_entity_poly.type
_entity_poly.pdbx_seq_one_letter_code
_entity_poly.pdbx_strand_id
1 'polypeptide(L)'
;MRYLLFCWLPLLMACNNHPRAVSTLFTQDSGFIRKKEMLQFLGAHHLVDTAHSVWRLYDDTVSLGKYYRQREGTFIACMLDPVTEEFPIHLLIEANLFDDVLKVERYFHWNSPCCWERNDGFTKWGDYYFLKICGTGSGYCSTNLFCFQDVVPQDSLRHVVAGYWSAMGNTGTDNIWNIESNMQINGDTLWMHYKLEEFDQEDTVYLQPKDTATFTVMYLKDKKGWRAVDSTMLEKYSFY
;
A
#
# COMPACT_ATOMS: atom_id res chain seq x y z
N MET A 1 -68.91 21.41 -30.92
CA MET A 1 -67.64 21.32 -30.18
C MET A 1 -67.43 19.88 -29.74
N ARG A 2 -66.51 19.16 -30.38
CA ARG A 2 -66.15 17.77 -30.06
C ARG A 2 -64.86 17.80 -29.24
N TYR A 3 -64.90 17.31 -28.01
CA TYR A 3 -63.70 17.09 -27.19
C TYR A 3 -63.14 15.70 -27.49
N LEU A 4 -61.93 15.64 -28.03
CA LEU A 4 -61.12 14.43 -28.17
C LEU A 4 -60.42 14.18 -26.83
N LEU A 5 -60.81 13.13 -26.12
CA LEU A 5 -60.05 12.59 -24.98
C LEU A 5 -58.80 11.88 -25.53
N PHE A 6 -57.63 12.48 -25.31
CA PHE A 6 -56.34 11.82 -25.49
C PHE A 6 -56.00 11.05 -24.21
N CYS A 7 -56.10 9.73 -24.27
CA CYS A 7 -55.72 8.83 -23.18
C CYS A 7 -54.20 8.60 -23.27
N TRP A 8 -53.43 9.23 -22.37
CA TRP A 8 -52.01 8.95 -22.19
C TRP A 8 -51.84 7.69 -21.33
N LEU A 9 -51.45 6.59 -21.96
CA LEU A 9 -50.92 5.41 -21.25
C LEU A 9 -49.46 5.66 -20.88
N PRO A 10 -49.07 5.67 -19.60
CA PRO A 10 -47.66 5.63 -19.24
C PRO A 10 -47.14 4.20 -19.48
N LEU A 11 -46.25 4.07 -20.45
CA LEU A 11 -45.46 2.87 -20.68
C LEU A 11 -44.48 2.73 -19.51
N LEU A 12 -44.90 2.02 -18.46
CA LEU A 12 -43.99 1.56 -17.41
C LEU A 12 -43.06 0.50 -18.04
N MET A 13 -41.94 0.96 -18.60
CA MET A 13 -40.78 0.10 -18.82
C MET A 13 -40.29 -0.34 -17.44
N ALA A 14 -40.80 -1.47 -16.97
CA ALA A 14 -40.17 -2.23 -15.91
C ALA A 14 -38.79 -2.66 -16.43
N CYS A 15 -37.75 -1.88 -16.12
CA CYS A 15 -36.39 -2.38 -16.13
C CYS A 15 -36.37 -3.56 -15.17
N ASN A 16 -36.37 -4.78 -15.72
CA ASN A 16 -36.02 -5.99 -15.00
C ASN A 16 -34.54 -5.86 -14.59
N ASN A 17 -34.29 -5.12 -13.52
CA ASN A 17 -33.06 -5.23 -12.74
C ASN A 17 -33.14 -6.58 -12.04
N HIS A 18 -32.79 -7.65 -12.77
CA HIS A 18 -32.34 -8.85 -12.08
C HIS A 18 -31.17 -8.40 -11.22
N PRO A 19 -31.25 -8.55 -9.88
CA PRO A 19 -30.08 -8.35 -9.06
C PRO A 19 -29.04 -9.35 -9.58
N ARG A 20 -28.05 -8.85 -10.31
CA ARG A 20 -26.85 -9.63 -10.60
C ARG A 20 -26.40 -10.12 -9.23
N ALA A 21 -26.27 -11.43 -9.07
CA ALA A 21 -25.64 -11.98 -7.89
C ALA A 21 -24.25 -11.34 -7.82
N VAL A 22 -24.11 -10.32 -6.99
CA VAL A 22 -22.85 -9.66 -6.72
C VAL A 22 -22.07 -10.71 -5.94
N SER A 23 -21.14 -11.36 -6.63
CA SER A 23 -20.14 -12.20 -6.00
C SER A 23 -19.44 -11.32 -4.97
N THR A 24 -19.65 -11.61 -3.68
CA THR A 24 -19.00 -10.87 -2.59
C THR A 24 -17.49 -10.97 -2.75
N LEU A 25 -16.79 -9.84 -2.76
CA LEU A 25 -15.34 -9.77 -2.91
C LEU A 25 -14.63 -10.36 -1.68
N PHE A 26 -15.19 -10.08 -0.49
CA PHE A 26 -14.62 -10.45 0.79
C PHE A 26 -15.26 -11.71 1.36
N THR A 27 -14.68 -12.87 1.07
CA THR A 27 -15.28 -14.20 1.40
C THR A 27 -14.55 -14.96 2.50
N GLN A 28 -13.31 -14.59 2.82
CA GLN A 28 -12.44 -15.28 3.77
C GLN A 28 -11.83 -14.30 4.76
N ASP A 29 -11.07 -14.79 5.74
CA ASP A 29 -10.38 -13.90 6.70
C ASP A 29 -9.21 -13.15 6.05
N SER A 30 -8.67 -13.64 4.94
CA SER A 30 -7.71 -12.94 4.09
C SER A 30 -7.72 -13.51 2.68
N GLY A 31 -7.36 -12.71 1.69
CA GLY A 31 -7.24 -13.20 0.33
C GLY A 31 -6.55 -12.21 -0.60
N PHE A 32 -6.21 -12.70 -1.79
CA PHE A 32 -5.77 -11.87 -2.91
C PHE A 32 -6.96 -11.49 -3.78
N ILE A 33 -6.88 -10.32 -4.41
CA ILE A 33 -7.91 -9.77 -5.26
C ILE A 33 -7.35 -9.68 -6.67
N ARG A 34 -7.96 -10.41 -7.62
CA ARG A 34 -7.54 -10.37 -9.01
C ARG A 34 -7.99 -9.06 -9.65
N LYS A 35 -7.24 -8.60 -10.65
CA LYS A 35 -7.55 -7.38 -11.41
C LYS A 35 -9.02 -7.33 -11.84
N LYS A 36 -9.56 -8.43 -12.39
CA LYS A 36 -10.95 -8.46 -12.86
C LYS A 36 -11.96 -8.19 -11.76
N GLU A 37 -11.78 -8.81 -10.59
CA GLU A 37 -12.66 -8.65 -9.42
C GLU A 37 -12.50 -7.24 -8.85
N MET A 38 -11.25 -6.77 -8.75
CA MET A 38 -10.90 -5.43 -8.30
C MET A 38 -11.55 -4.34 -9.16
N LEU A 39 -11.46 -4.43 -10.50
CA LEU A 39 -12.04 -3.43 -11.40
C LEU A 39 -13.57 -3.40 -11.33
N GLN A 40 -14.21 -4.56 -11.15
CA GLN A 40 -15.66 -4.62 -10.95
C GLN A 40 -16.07 -3.91 -9.67
N PHE A 41 -15.35 -4.15 -8.57
CA PHE A 41 -15.57 -3.49 -7.29
C PHE A 41 -15.31 -1.98 -7.37
N LEU A 42 -14.12 -1.57 -7.82
CA LEU A 42 -13.75 -0.15 -7.90
C LEU A 42 -14.68 0.63 -8.83
N GLY A 43 -15.11 0.02 -9.94
CA GLY A 43 -16.07 0.63 -10.87
C GLY A 43 -17.49 0.75 -10.30
N ALA A 44 -17.97 -0.27 -9.57
CA ALA A 44 -19.28 -0.24 -8.92
C ALA A 44 -19.38 0.84 -7.83
N HIS A 45 -18.26 1.15 -7.17
CA HIS A 45 -18.19 2.18 -6.14
C HIS A 45 -17.66 3.54 -6.64
N HIS A 46 -17.43 3.70 -7.95
CA HIS A 46 -16.92 4.93 -8.56
C HIS A 46 -15.60 5.44 -7.92
N LEU A 47 -14.72 4.53 -7.49
CA LEU A 47 -13.50 4.88 -6.75
C LEU A 47 -12.33 5.29 -7.65
N VAL A 48 -12.30 4.76 -8.87
CA VAL A 48 -11.25 5.02 -9.86
C VAL A 48 -11.86 5.18 -11.24
N ASP A 49 -11.16 5.90 -12.11
CA ASP A 49 -11.48 5.89 -13.53
C ASP A 49 -10.87 4.63 -14.17
N THR A 50 -11.74 3.63 -14.39
CA THR A 50 -11.36 2.36 -15.03
C THR A 50 -11.24 2.47 -16.55
N ALA A 51 -11.54 3.63 -17.16
CA ALA A 51 -11.41 3.83 -18.61
C ALA A 51 -9.95 4.07 -19.04
N HIS A 52 -9.05 4.35 -18.09
CA HIS A 52 -7.64 4.59 -18.38
C HIS A 52 -6.91 3.36 -18.91
N SER A 53 -5.97 3.60 -19.82
CA SER A 53 -5.29 2.54 -20.55
C SER A 53 -4.30 1.72 -19.72
N VAL A 54 -3.83 2.19 -18.57
CA VAL A 54 -2.75 1.53 -17.81
C VAL A 54 -3.20 0.19 -17.23
N TRP A 55 -4.49 0.04 -16.92
CA TRP A 55 -5.08 -1.24 -16.53
C TRP A 55 -4.84 -2.37 -17.55
N ARG A 56 -4.62 -2.05 -18.83
CA ARG A 56 -4.34 -3.04 -19.88
C ARG A 56 -2.96 -3.71 -19.74
N LEU A 57 -2.06 -3.15 -18.92
CA LEU A 57 -0.72 -3.70 -18.70
C LEU A 57 -0.74 -4.97 -17.84
N TYR A 58 -1.84 -5.20 -17.11
CA TYR A 58 -2.00 -6.34 -16.22
C TYR A 58 -3.04 -7.31 -16.80
N ASP A 59 -2.75 -8.61 -16.74
CA ASP A 59 -3.73 -9.64 -17.09
C ASP A 59 -4.84 -9.73 -16.03
N ASP A 60 -6.06 -10.11 -16.43
CA ASP A 60 -7.23 -10.21 -15.55
C ASP A 60 -7.07 -11.19 -14.39
N THR A 61 -6.14 -12.14 -14.51
CA THR A 61 -5.79 -13.12 -13.47
C THR A 61 -4.76 -12.63 -12.46
N VAL A 62 -4.05 -11.54 -12.75
CA VAL A 62 -3.02 -10.98 -11.87
C VAL A 62 -3.68 -10.46 -10.59
N SER A 63 -3.10 -10.80 -9.44
CA SER A 63 -3.52 -10.24 -8.16
C SER A 63 -2.97 -8.82 -8.01
N LEU A 64 -3.87 -7.85 -7.93
CA LEU A 64 -3.54 -6.43 -7.76
C LEU A 64 -4.06 -5.89 -6.43
N GLY A 65 -4.65 -6.73 -5.60
CA GLY A 65 -5.03 -6.35 -4.24
C GLY A 65 -4.91 -7.51 -3.27
N LYS A 66 -5.00 -7.17 -1.99
CA LYS A 66 -5.00 -8.12 -0.88
C LYS A 66 -5.84 -7.55 0.25
N TYR A 67 -6.56 -8.41 0.96
CA TYR A 67 -7.42 -7.99 2.06
C TYR A 67 -7.24 -8.86 3.29
N TYR A 68 -7.63 -8.29 4.43
CA TYR A 68 -7.78 -9.01 5.69
C TYR A 68 -9.02 -8.56 6.44
N ARG A 69 -9.69 -9.51 7.06
CA ARG A 69 -10.82 -9.29 7.95
C ARG A 69 -10.36 -8.70 9.29
N GLN A 70 -11.10 -7.71 9.78
CA GLN A 70 -11.01 -7.14 11.11
C GLN A 70 -11.89 -7.94 12.09
N ARG A 71 -11.65 -7.80 13.40
CA ARG A 71 -12.39 -8.54 14.44
C ARG A 71 -13.90 -8.25 14.43
N GLU A 72 -14.28 -7.04 14.02
CA GLU A 72 -15.67 -6.57 13.98
C GLU A 72 -16.42 -7.03 12.73
N GLY A 73 -15.76 -7.79 11.84
CA GLY A 73 -16.36 -8.36 10.64
C GLY A 73 -16.21 -7.50 9.38
N THR A 74 -15.69 -6.29 9.50
CA THR A 74 -15.23 -5.46 8.37
C THR A 74 -13.93 -6.00 7.77
N PHE A 75 -13.51 -5.43 6.64
CA PHE A 75 -12.29 -5.79 5.92
C PHE A 75 -11.46 -4.55 5.64
N ILE A 76 -10.14 -4.67 5.72
CA ILE A 76 -9.21 -3.71 5.12
C ILE A 76 -8.59 -4.38 3.90
N ALA A 77 -8.75 -3.74 2.75
CA ALA A 77 -8.13 -4.11 1.49
C ALA A 77 -7.09 -3.07 1.08
N CYS A 78 -5.98 -3.52 0.51
CA CYS A 78 -5.03 -2.70 -0.22
C CYS A 78 -5.11 -3.11 -1.69
N MET A 79 -5.45 -2.18 -2.57
CA MET A 79 -5.62 -2.38 -4.01
C MET A 79 -4.68 -1.46 -4.77
N LEU A 80 -4.07 -1.93 -5.85
CA LEU A 80 -3.23 -1.12 -6.72
C LEU A 80 -4.09 -0.38 -7.74
N ASP A 81 -4.01 0.95 -7.75
CA ASP A 81 -4.55 1.84 -8.77
C ASP A 81 -3.40 2.40 -9.62
N PRO A 82 -3.13 1.80 -10.80
CA PRO A 82 -2.05 2.22 -11.68
C PRO A 82 -2.52 3.42 -12.52
N VAL A 83 -2.84 4.55 -11.88
CA VAL A 83 -3.26 5.79 -12.57
C VAL A 83 -2.26 6.16 -13.67
N THR A 84 -0.96 5.96 -13.40
CA THR A 84 0.13 5.98 -14.38
C THR A 84 0.99 4.73 -14.21
N GLU A 85 1.77 4.39 -15.24
CA GLU A 85 2.73 3.27 -15.19
C GLU A 85 3.87 3.54 -14.20
N GLU A 86 4.25 4.81 -14.06
CA GLU A 86 5.43 5.23 -13.29
C GLU A 86 5.12 5.47 -11.81
N PHE A 87 3.87 5.85 -11.49
CA PHE A 87 3.43 6.26 -10.15
C PHE A 87 2.09 5.63 -9.79
N PRO A 88 2.04 4.31 -9.57
CA PRO A 88 0.81 3.70 -9.09
C PRO A 88 0.50 4.18 -7.67
N ILE A 89 -0.76 4.06 -7.29
CA ILE A 89 -1.28 4.44 -5.99
C ILE A 89 -1.82 3.18 -5.32
N HIS A 90 -1.61 3.03 -4.01
CA HIS A 90 -2.36 2.05 -3.25
C HIS A 90 -3.65 2.69 -2.71
N LEU A 91 -4.78 2.04 -2.97
CA LEU A 91 -6.05 2.35 -2.34
C LEU A 91 -6.23 1.45 -1.13
N LEU A 92 -6.20 2.05 0.05
CA LEU A 92 -6.63 1.39 1.28
C LEU A 92 -8.14 1.59 1.44
N ILE A 93 -8.86 0.49 1.54
CA ILE A 93 -10.32 0.49 1.58
C ILE A 93 -10.77 -0.28 2.81
N GLU A 94 -11.62 0.34 3.61
CA GLU A 94 -12.39 -0.33 4.66
C GLU A 94 -13.77 -0.66 4.10
N ALA A 95 -14.19 -1.92 4.15
CA ALA A 95 -15.48 -2.36 3.63
C ALA A 95 -16.20 -3.31 4.59
N ASN A 96 -17.53 -3.39 4.48
CA ASN A 96 -18.35 -4.33 5.26
C ASN A 96 -18.47 -5.71 4.56
N LEU A 97 -19.24 -6.63 5.15
CA LEU A 97 -19.51 -7.98 4.59
C LEU A 97 -20.37 -7.99 3.32
N PHE A 98 -20.95 -6.85 2.97
CA PHE A 98 -21.78 -6.65 1.78
C PHE A 98 -21.04 -5.86 0.70
N ASP A 99 -19.72 -5.76 0.83
CA ASP A 99 -18.84 -4.99 -0.06
C ASP A 99 -19.09 -3.46 -0.03
N ASP A 100 -19.90 -2.93 0.88
CA ASP A 100 -20.06 -1.47 0.99
C ASP A 100 -18.77 -0.84 1.53
N VAL A 101 -18.28 0.17 0.81
CA VAL A 101 -17.12 0.97 1.19
C VAL A 101 -17.47 1.90 2.35
N LEU A 102 -16.75 1.73 3.46
CA LEU A 102 -16.86 2.54 4.67
C LEU A 102 -15.83 3.68 4.69
N LYS A 103 -14.59 3.39 4.27
CA LYS A 103 -13.50 4.37 4.15
C LYS A 103 -12.63 4.05 2.95
N VAL A 104 -12.00 5.09 2.39
CA VAL A 104 -11.02 4.95 1.31
C VAL A 104 -9.93 6.00 1.48
N GLU A 105 -8.67 5.58 1.38
CA GLU A 105 -7.51 6.46 1.45
C GLU A 105 -6.50 6.12 0.36
N ARG A 106 -5.82 7.15 -0.15
CA ARG A 106 -4.79 7.01 -1.17
C ARG A 106 -3.41 7.04 -0.52
N TYR A 107 -2.61 6.04 -0.84
CA TYR A 107 -1.23 5.91 -0.42
C TYR A 107 -0.35 5.99 -1.66
N PHE A 108 0.31 7.12 -1.81
CA PHE A 108 1.15 7.42 -2.95
C PHE A 108 2.48 6.71 -2.82
N HIS A 109 2.86 6.03 -3.90
CA HIS A 109 4.25 5.64 -4.10
C HIS A 109 5.04 6.82 -4.61
N TRP A 110 6.35 6.75 -4.36
CA TRP A 110 7.29 7.54 -5.13
C TRP A 110 7.57 6.80 -6.45
N ASN A 111 8.71 7.07 -7.08
CA ASN A 111 9.05 6.46 -8.35
C ASN A 111 9.17 4.92 -8.19
N SER A 112 8.41 4.15 -8.99
CA SER A 112 8.38 2.68 -9.08
C SER A 112 7.84 1.86 -7.87
N PRO A 113 6.85 0.95 -8.07
CA PRO A 113 6.24 0.12 -7.01
C PRO A 113 6.98 -1.19 -6.74
N CYS A 114 8.32 -1.23 -6.72
CA CYS A 114 9.06 -2.49 -6.56
C CYS A 114 8.74 -3.25 -5.24
N CYS A 115 8.25 -2.54 -4.22
CA CYS A 115 7.72 -3.11 -2.98
C CYS A 115 6.49 -4.02 -3.17
N TRP A 116 5.75 -3.87 -4.27
CA TRP A 116 4.50 -4.61 -4.52
C TRP A 116 4.69 -5.89 -5.34
N GLU A 117 5.82 -6.04 -6.07
CA GLU A 117 6.03 -7.11 -7.07
C GLU A 117 5.95 -8.55 -6.52
N ARG A 118 5.88 -8.74 -5.20
CA ARG A 118 5.73 -10.06 -4.55
C ARG A 118 4.50 -10.20 -3.65
N ASN A 119 3.58 -9.24 -3.66
CA ASN A 119 2.42 -9.16 -2.76
C ASN A 119 2.76 -9.12 -1.24
N ASP A 120 4.01 -8.81 -0.92
CA ASP A 120 4.51 -8.59 0.44
C ASP A 120 4.44 -7.10 0.84
N GLY A 121 3.91 -6.26 -0.06
CA GLY A 121 3.71 -4.83 0.18
C GLY A 121 2.64 -4.55 1.22
N PHE A 122 1.61 -5.41 1.36
CA PHE A 122 0.57 -5.27 2.36
C PHE A 122 0.44 -6.53 3.22
N THR A 123 0.64 -6.39 4.53
CA THR A 123 0.61 -7.52 5.49
C THR A 123 -0.12 -7.15 6.77
N LYS A 124 -0.52 -8.16 7.55
CA LYS A 124 -1.19 -8.00 8.84
C LYS A 124 -0.48 -8.84 9.90
N TRP A 125 -0.16 -8.24 11.06
CA TRP A 125 0.28 -8.95 12.27
C TRP A 125 -0.53 -8.51 13.48
N GLY A 126 -1.23 -9.47 14.10
CA GLY A 126 -2.16 -9.17 15.18
C GLY A 126 -3.25 -8.21 14.70
N ASP A 127 -3.37 -7.06 15.36
CA ASP A 127 -4.33 -6.00 15.02
C ASP A 127 -3.72 -4.87 14.17
N TYR A 128 -2.50 -5.06 13.67
CA TYR A 128 -1.77 -4.07 12.89
C TYR A 128 -1.66 -4.48 11.44
N TYR A 129 -1.79 -3.49 10.57
CA TYR A 129 -1.59 -3.56 9.14
C TYR A 129 -0.29 -2.84 8.80
N PHE A 130 0.41 -3.37 7.80
CA PHE A 130 1.69 -2.86 7.35
C PHE A 130 1.64 -2.67 5.85
N LEU A 131 1.93 -1.46 5.40
CA LEU A 131 2.05 -1.12 4.00
C LEU A 131 3.47 -0.63 3.72
N LYS A 132 4.19 -1.37 2.88
CA LYS A 132 5.50 -0.96 2.35
C LYS A 132 5.28 -0.07 1.14
N ILE A 133 5.90 1.10 1.17
CA ILE A 133 5.98 2.02 0.06
C ILE A 133 7.43 2.21 -0.29
N CYS A 134 7.76 1.95 -1.54
CA CYS A 134 9.11 2.14 -2.03
C CYS A 134 9.26 3.56 -2.57
N GLY A 135 10.47 4.09 -2.48
CA GLY A 135 10.84 5.29 -3.23
C GLY A 135 12.19 5.15 -3.88
N THR A 136 12.23 5.45 -5.18
CA THR A 136 13.45 5.43 -5.96
C THR A 136 13.79 6.81 -6.49
N GLY A 137 15.08 7.08 -6.63
CA GLY A 137 15.63 8.24 -7.31
C GLY A 137 16.89 7.85 -8.07
N SER A 138 17.48 8.78 -8.81
CA SER A 138 18.64 8.50 -9.69
C SER A 138 19.88 7.93 -8.98
N GLY A 139 19.95 7.98 -7.65
CA GLY A 139 21.05 7.44 -6.86
C GLY A 139 20.62 6.81 -5.54
N TYR A 140 19.32 6.55 -5.33
CA TYR A 140 18.84 5.93 -4.09
C TYR A 140 17.59 5.07 -4.29
N CYS A 141 17.38 4.14 -3.37
CA CYS A 141 16.17 3.35 -3.21
C CYS A 141 15.83 3.31 -1.72
N SER A 142 14.55 3.39 -1.35
CA SER A 142 14.09 3.38 0.03
C SER A 142 12.84 2.52 0.15
N THR A 143 12.64 1.93 1.32
CA THR A 143 11.43 1.22 1.69
C THR A 143 10.93 1.80 2.99
N ASN A 144 9.76 2.44 2.92
CA ASN A 144 9.08 3.06 4.04
C ASN A 144 7.90 2.19 4.46
N LEU A 145 7.81 1.91 5.75
CA LEU A 145 6.78 1.07 6.33
C LEU A 145 5.76 1.94 7.05
N PHE A 146 4.53 1.94 6.55
CA PHE A 146 3.37 2.54 7.21
C PHE A 146 2.67 1.46 8.03
N CYS A 147 2.44 1.75 9.31
CA CYS A 147 1.76 0.81 10.19
C CYS A 147 0.57 1.48 10.88
N PHE A 148 -0.59 0.83 10.82
CA PHE A 148 -1.88 1.36 11.24
C PHE A 148 -2.83 0.24 11.67
N GLN A 149 -3.90 0.59 12.38
CA GLN A 149 -4.98 -0.34 12.75
C GLN A 149 -6.26 -0.08 11.95
N ASP A 150 -6.45 1.17 11.55
CA ASP A 150 -7.59 1.68 10.81
C ASP A 150 -7.12 2.38 9.54
N VAL A 151 -8.00 2.45 8.54
CA VAL A 151 -7.73 3.21 7.31
C VAL A 151 -7.72 4.70 7.66
N VAL A 152 -6.55 5.33 7.53
CA VAL A 152 -6.29 6.74 7.82
C VAL A 152 -5.45 7.39 6.71
N PRO A 153 -5.49 8.72 6.55
CA PRO A 153 -4.67 9.41 5.54
C PRO A 153 -3.18 9.14 5.72
N GLN A 154 -2.45 8.95 4.61
CA GLN A 154 -1.01 8.68 4.61
C GLN A 154 -0.22 9.73 5.42
N ASP A 155 -0.52 11.03 5.24
CA ASP A 155 0.15 12.14 5.91
C ASP A 155 -0.11 12.22 7.43
N SER A 156 -1.08 11.45 7.94
CA SER A 156 -1.36 11.35 9.36
C SER A 156 -0.44 10.36 10.09
N LEU A 157 0.28 9.52 9.33
CA LEU A 157 1.15 8.47 9.85
C LEU A 157 2.62 8.86 9.70
N ARG A 158 3.41 8.53 10.73
CA ARG A 158 4.85 8.43 10.60
C ARG A 158 5.21 7.08 9.98
N HIS A 159 6.06 7.11 8.96
CA HIS A 159 6.64 5.90 8.42
C HIS A 159 7.84 5.45 9.27
N VAL A 160 8.15 4.16 9.17
CA VAL A 160 9.36 3.55 9.72
C VAL A 160 10.26 3.18 8.54
N VAL A 161 11.52 3.60 8.56
CA VAL A 161 12.49 3.20 7.54
C VAL A 161 12.70 1.69 7.67
N ALA A 162 12.39 0.93 6.63
CA ALA A 162 12.58 -0.52 6.60
C ALA A 162 13.77 -0.93 5.73
N GLY A 163 14.14 -0.10 4.76
CA GLY A 163 15.35 -0.28 3.97
C GLY A 163 15.71 1.00 3.25
N TYR A 164 16.99 1.15 2.94
CA TYR A 164 17.51 2.30 2.20
C TYR A 164 18.82 1.91 1.53
N TRP A 165 18.96 2.28 0.28
CA TRP A 165 20.18 2.13 -0.49
C TRP A 165 20.49 3.47 -1.13
N SER A 166 21.74 3.90 -1.08
CA SER A 166 22.19 5.09 -1.81
C SER A 166 23.58 4.89 -2.38
N ALA A 167 23.74 5.20 -3.66
CA ALA A 167 25.03 5.29 -4.33
C ALA A 167 25.69 6.67 -4.20
N MET A 168 24.99 7.65 -3.61
CA MET A 168 25.52 8.98 -3.33
C MET A 168 25.44 9.18 -1.82
N GLY A 169 26.56 9.04 -1.12
CA GLY A 169 26.60 9.33 0.31
C GLY A 169 26.11 10.76 0.56
N ASN A 170 25.12 10.94 1.44
CA ASN A 170 24.64 12.27 1.87
C ASN A 170 25.70 13.07 2.63
N THR A 171 26.86 12.47 2.89
CA THR A 171 27.98 12.97 3.70
C THR A 171 29.16 13.49 2.87
N GLY A 172 29.06 13.56 1.53
CA GLY A 172 30.18 13.97 0.67
C GLY A 172 31.31 12.93 0.60
N THR A 173 30.99 11.67 0.93
CA THR A 173 31.88 10.51 0.80
C THR A 173 31.38 9.66 -0.36
N ASP A 174 32.29 9.15 -1.19
CA ASP A 174 32.03 8.27 -2.34
C ASP A 174 31.65 6.83 -1.92
N ASN A 175 30.89 6.69 -0.83
CA ASN A 175 30.51 5.40 -0.26
C ASN A 175 29.07 5.08 -0.61
N ILE A 176 28.83 3.82 -0.98
CA ILE A 176 27.51 3.26 -1.17
C ILE A 176 27.03 2.76 0.18
N TRP A 177 25.79 3.06 0.54
CA TRP A 177 25.18 2.63 1.79
C TRP A 177 24.00 1.71 1.50
N ASN A 178 23.89 0.62 2.24
CA ASN A 178 22.73 -0.27 2.24
C ASN A 178 22.27 -0.50 3.67
N ILE A 179 20.99 -0.23 3.97
CA ILE A 179 20.35 -0.61 5.22
C ILE A 179 19.19 -1.54 4.92
N GLU A 180 19.17 -2.64 5.65
CA GLU A 180 18.07 -3.60 5.66
C GLU A 180 17.59 -3.76 7.10
N SER A 181 16.33 -4.14 7.26
CA SER A 181 15.76 -4.35 8.59
C SER A 181 14.89 -5.60 8.68
N ASN A 182 14.88 -6.17 9.88
CA ASN A 182 13.92 -7.17 10.30
C ASN A 182 13.03 -6.60 11.39
N MET A 183 11.75 -6.93 11.32
CA MET A 183 10.72 -6.36 12.19
C MET A 183 10.24 -7.39 13.21
N GLN A 184 10.09 -6.97 14.46
CA GLN A 184 9.44 -7.73 15.52
C GLN A 184 8.43 -6.84 16.25
N ILE A 185 7.20 -7.31 16.44
CA ILE A 185 6.16 -6.59 17.19
C ILE A 185 5.76 -7.37 18.45
N ASN A 186 5.66 -6.66 19.57
CA ASN A 186 5.17 -7.21 20.83
C ASN A 186 4.31 -6.16 21.56
N GLY A 187 2.99 -6.35 21.54
CA GLY A 187 2.03 -5.39 22.08
C GLY A 187 2.13 -4.04 21.37
N ASP A 188 2.33 -2.97 22.14
CA ASP A 188 2.48 -1.59 21.65
C ASP A 188 3.95 -1.20 21.39
N THR A 189 4.83 -2.19 21.27
CA THR A 189 6.26 -1.99 20.97
C THR A 189 6.63 -2.67 19.66
N LEU A 190 7.28 -1.90 18.80
CA LEU A 190 7.82 -2.35 17.52
C LEU A 190 9.35 -2.25 17.60
N TRP A 191 10.03 -3.34 17.28
CA TRP A 191 11.48 -3.44 17.24
C TRP A 191 11.91 -3.60 15.79
N MET A 192 12.78 -2.71 15.34
CA MET A 192 13.42 -2.79 14.04
C MET A 192 14.89 -3.11 14.26
N HIS A 193 15.31 -4.27 13.76
CA HIS A 193 16.71 -4.72 13.81
C HIS A 193 17.37 -4.41 12.48
N TYR A 194 18.24 -3.40 12.48
CA TYR A 194 18.90 -2.89 11.29
C TYR A 194 20.28 -3.54 11.09
N LYS A 195 20.60 -3.78 9.83
CA LYS A 195 21.95 -4.07 9.34
C LYS A 195 22.31 -2.97 8.35
N LEU A 196 23.35 -2.21 8.64
CA LEU A 196 23.91 -1.16 7.80
C LEU A 196 25.23 -1.66 7.22
N GLU A 197 25.35 -1.60 5.90
CA GLU A 197 26.54 -1.96 5.15
C GLU A 197 27.03 -0.75 4.37
N GLU A 198 28.35 -0.56 4.38
CA GLU A 198 29.06 0.48 3.63
C GLU A 198 29.97 -0.18 2.60
N PHE A 199 29.95 0.30 1.36
CA PHE A 199 30.78 -0.23 0.27
C PHE A 199 31.59 0.90 -0.36
N ASP A 200 32.82 0.59 -0.77
CA ASP A 200 33.62 1.49 -1.60
C ASP A 200 33.09 1.48 -3.04
N GLN A 201 32.90 2.66 -3.63
CA GLN A 201 32.37 2.79 -5.00
C GLN A 201 33.31 2.23 -6.08
N GLU A 202 34.61 2.10 -5.77
CA GLU A 202 35.63 1.60 -6.70
C GLU A 202 35.54 0.09 -6.98
N ASP A 203 34.92 -0.70 -6.08
CA ASP A 203 34.88 -2.16 -6.19
C ASP A 203 33.61 -2.67 -6.91
N THR A 204 33.56 -2.40 -8.21
CA THR A 204 32.36 -2.62 -9.04
C THR A 204 32.04 -4.08 -9.39
N VAL A 205 32.96 -5.02 -9.11
CA VAL A 205 32.84 -6.43 -9.57
C VAL A 205 32.30 -7.34 -8.47
N TYR A 206 32.66 -7.08 -7.20
CA TYR A 206 32.13 -7.79 -6.05
C TYR A 206 31.98 -6.83 -4.88
N LEU A 207 30.80 -6.21 -4.74
CA LEU A 207 30.48 -5.36 -3.59
C LEU A 207 30.55 -6.18 -2.31
N GLN A 208 31.71 -6.21 -1.67
CA GLN A 208 31.90 -6.69 -0.30
C GLN A 208 31.76 -5.49 0.63
N PRO A 209 30.99 -5.61 1.73
CA PRO A 209 30.87 -4.52 2.67
C PRO A 209 32.22 -4.25 3.31
N LYS A 210 32.68 -3.00 3.22
CA LYS A 210 33.87 -2.49 3.91
C LYS A 210 33.64 -2.38 5.40
N ASP A 211 32.44 -1.93 5.78
CA ASP A 211 31.98 -1.89 7.17
C ASP A 211 30.56 -2.44 7.27
N THR A 212 30.26 -3.03 8.43
CA THR A 212 28.93 -3.51 8.76
C THR A 212 28.61 -3.18 10.21
N ALA A 213 27.57 -2.39 10.41
CA ALA A 213 27.03 -2.09 11.73
C ALA A 213 25.65 -2.73 11.90
N THR A 214 25.35 -3.21 13.10
CA THR A 214 24.01 -3.62 13.48
C THR A 214 23.53 -2.78 14.65
N PHE A 215 22.26 -2.40 14.61
CA PHE A 215 21.63 -1.67 15.70
C PHE A 215 20.14 -1.96 15.73
N THR A 216 19.50 -1.64 16.84
CA THR A 216 18.07 -1.87 17.04
C THR A 216 17.41 -0.58 17.46
N VAL A 217 16.29 -0.25 16.81
CA VAL A 217 15.46 0.89 17.19
C VAL A 217 14.14 0.37 17.73
N MET A 218 13.82 0.80 18.96
CA MET A 218 12.52 0.59 19.56
C MET A 218 11.60 1.74 19.16
N TYR A 219 10.40 1.38 18.72
CA TYR A 219 9.32 2.30 18.44
C TYR A 219 8.18 2.05 19.41
N LEU A 220 7.64 3.15 19.94
CA LEU A 220 6.42 3.14 20.74
C LEU A 220 5.28 3.73 19.93
N LYS A 221 4.12 3.11 20.03
CA LYS A 221 2.92 3.61 19.38
C LYS A 221 2.40 4.88 20.05
N ASP A 222 2.04 5.86 19.24
CA ASP A 222 1.32 7.06 19.64
C ASP A 222 0.19 7.39 18.66
N LYS A 223 -0.45 8.55 18.81
CA LYS A 223 -1.60 8.97 17.98
C LYS A 223 -1.27 9.16 16.49
N LYS A 224 0.01 9.29 16.13
CA LYS A 224 0.50 9.49 14.76
C LYS A 224 1.23 8.26 14.20
N GLY A 225 1.00 7.09 14.80
CA GLY A 225 1.67 5.84 14.42
C GLY A 225 2.85 5.53 15.33
N TRP A 226 3.99 5.17 14.75
CA TRP A 226 5.15 4.69 15.51
C TRP A 226 6.20 5.77 15.67
N ARG A 227 6.67 5.98 16.91
CA ARG A 227 7.71 6.95 17.24
C ARG A 227 8.95 6.24 17.76
N ALA A 228 10.09 6.50 17.13
CA ALA A 228 11.38 6.03 17.61
C ALA A 228 11.63 6.56 19.03
N VAL A 229 12.09 5.70 19.92
CA VAL A 229 12.53 6.08 21.27
C VAL A 229 13.92 6.72 21.23
N ASP A 230 14.77 6.22 20.33
CA ASP A 230 16.07 6.79 20.00
C ASP A 230 16.28 6.70 18.48
N SER A 231 16.33 7.85 17.81
CA SER A 231 16.57 7.97 16.38
C SER A 231 18.02 8.32 16.04
N THR A 232 18.91 8.43 17.02
CA THR A 232 20.29 8.94 16.84
C THR A 232 21.04 8.20 15.72
N MET A 233 20.92 6.86 15.68
CA MET A 233 21.56 6.06 14.65
C MET A 233 20.94 6.26 13.27
N LEU A 234 19.64 6.49 13.14
CA LEU A 234 19.01 6.78 11.85
C LEU A 234 19.34 8.20 11.36
N GLU A 235 19.40 9.17 12.27
CA GLU A 235 19.77 10.57 12.00
C GLU A 235 21.22 10.73 11.58
N LYS A 236 22.13 9.98 12.22
CA LYS A 236 23.56 9.99 11.87
C LYS A 236 23.81 9.75 10.38
N TYR A 237 22.98 8.92 9.74
CA TYR A 237 23.11 8.57 8.33
C TYR A 237 22.04 9.25 7.44
N SER A 238 21.23 10.16 8.00
CA SER A 238 20.26 10.99 7.27
C SER A 238 19.27 10.17 6.41
N PHE A 239 18.70 9.10 6.97
CA PHE A 239 17.73 8.24 6.26
C PHE A 239 16.29 8.82 6.20
N TYR A 240 16.13 10.13 6.05
CA TYR A 240 14.84 10.84 6.08
C TYR A 240 14.44 11.46 4.75
#